data_AF-A0A5Q2N422-F1
#
_entry.id   AF-A0A5Q2N422-F1
#
_cell.length_a   1.000
_cell.length_b   1.000
_cell.length_c   1.000
_cell.angle_alpha   90.00
_cell.angle_beta   90.00
_cell.angle_gamma   90.00
#
_symmetry.space_group_name_H-M   'P 1'
#
loop_
_entity.id
_entity.type
_entity.pdbx_description
1 polymer ?
#
loop_
_entity_poly.entity_id
_entity_poly.type
_entity_poly.pdbx_seq_one_letter_code
_entity_poly.pdbx_strand_id
1 'polypeptide(L)' 'MNKISLLLDDLYLPYSIDLLIFEKIENQDLIEHINRVGITIYEKRCPSG' A
#
# COMPACT_ATOMS: atom_id res chain seq x y z
N MET A 1 -5.71 -9.55 -12.44
CA MET A 1 -6.51 -8.75 -11.49
C MET A 1 -5.99 -8.99 -10.09
N ASN A 2 -5.63 -7.94 -9.36
CA ASN A 2 -5.16 -8.02 -7.97
C ASN A 2 -6.38 -8.24 -7.06
N LYS A 3 -6.37 -9.31 -6.24
CA LYS A 3 -7.51 -9.66 -5.36
C LYS A 3 -7.83 -8.56 -4.35
N ILE A 4 -6.83 -7.80 -3.91
CA ILE A 4 -7.02 -6.71 -2.94
C ILE A 4 -7.79 -5.56 -3.58
N SER A 5 -7.50 -5.21 -4.85
CA SER A 5 -8.21 -4.16 -5.57
C SER A 5 -9.71 -4.46 -5.66
N LEU A 6 -10.08 -5.70 -5.97
CA LEU A 6 -11.50 -6.12 -6.02
C LEU A 6 -12.19 -5.97 -4.65
N LEU A 7 -11.51 -6.34 -3.56
CA LEU A 7 -12.06 -6.19 -2.20
C LEU A 7 -12.22 -4.72 -1.79
N LEU A 8 -11.37 -3.82 -2.31
CA LEU A 8 -11.50 -2.38 -2.08
C LEU A 8 -12.69 -1.81 -2.87
N ASP A 9 -12.87 -2.24 -4.11
CA ASP A 9 -14.01 -1.84 -4.95
C ASP A 9 -15.35 -2.28 -4.31
N ASP A 10 -15.39 -3.50 -3.74
CA ASP A 10 -16.55 -4.03 -3.01
C ASP A 10 -16.85 -3.26 -1.70
N LEU A 11 -15.89 -2.50 -1.18
CA LEU A 11 -16.06 -1.73 0.06
C LEU A 11 -16.84 -0.42 -0.18
N TYR A 12 -17.18 -0.09 -1.43
CA TYR A 12 -17.97 1.08 -1.86
C TYR A 12 -17.53 2.38 -1.16
N LEU A 13 -16.22 2.56 -1.01
CA LEU A 13 -15.67 3.75 -0.36
C LEU A 13 -15.92 4.99 -1.22
N PRO A 14 -16.15 6.17 -0.60
CA PRO A 14 -16.27 7.42 -1.33
C PRO A 14 -14.93 7.91 -1.91
N TYR A 15 -13.84 7.18 -1.68
CA TYR A 15 -12.48 7.49 -2.11
C TYR A 15 -11.92 6.35 -2.95
N SER A 16 -11.17 6.70 -4.00
CA SER A 16 -10.37 5.74 -4.76
C SER A 16 -9.05 5.48 -4.04
N ILE A 17 -8.64 4.21 -4.00
CA ILE A 17 -7.38 3.79 -3.39
C ILE A 17 -6.47 3.24 -4.48
N ASP A 18 -5.31 3.87 -4.65
CA ASP A 18 -4.26 3.36 -5.52
C ASP A 18 -3.39 2.34 -4.77
N LEU A 19 -3.28 1.14 -5.34
CA LEU A 19 -2.42 0.09 -4.82
C LEU A 19 -1.19 -0.07 -5.71
N LEU A 20 -0.02 0.24 -5.14
CA LEU A 20 1.27 0.08 -5.80
C LEU A 20 2.07 -1.03 -5.13
N ILE A 21 2.76 -1.85 -5.93
CA ILE A 21 3.76 -2.78 -5.41
C ILE A 21 5.03 -1.96 -5.22
N PHE A 22 5.42 -1.74 -3.96
CA PHE A 22 6.54 -0.87 -3.60
C PHE A 22 7.83 -1.19 -4.35
N GLU A 23 8.17 -2.48 -4.50
CA GLU A 23 9.36 -2.95 -5.22
C GLU A 23 9.36 -2.67 -6.72
N LYS A 24 8.20 -2.35 -7.31
CA LYS A 24 8.06 -2.03 -8.73
C LYS A 24 8.04 -0.53 -9.01
N ILE A 25 8.16 0.30 -7.98
CA ILE A 25 8.24 1.74 -8.16
C ILE A 25 9.63 2.08 -8.70
N GLU A 26 9.71 2.62 -9.92
CA GLU A 26 10.99 3.02 -10.53
C GLU A 26 11.39 4.45 -10.16
N ASN A 27 10.42 5.26 -9.75
CA ASN A 27 10.63 6.65 -9.36
C ASN A 27 11.20 6.72 -7.93
N GLN A 28 12.48 7.06 -7.81
CA GLN A 28 13.17 7.17 -6.53
C GLN A 28 12.65 8.31 -5.66
N ASP A 29 12.27 9.46 -6.24
CA ASP A 29 11.72 10.59 -5.47
C ASP A 29 10.41 10.19 -4.77
N LEU A 30 9.60 9.36 -5.43
CA LEU A 30 8.36 8.83 -4.85
C LEU A 30 8.66 7.87 -3.69
N ILE A 31 9.65 6.99 -3.86
CA ILE A 31 10.09 6.06 -2.80
C ILE A 31 10.56 6.83 -1.58
N GLU A 32 11.42 7.84 -1.77
CA GLU A 32 11.92 8.69 -0.69
C GLU A 32 10.79 9.43 0.03
N HIS A 33 9.82 9.95 -0.73
CA HIS A 33 8.65 10.61 -0.16
C HIS A 33 7.84 9.65 0.72
N ILE A 34 7.52 8.45 0.21
CA ILE A 34 6.78 7.42 0.96
C ILE A 34 7.54 7.05 2.23
N ASN A 35 8.86 6.84 2.16
CA ASN A 35 9.66 6.50 3.34
C ASN A 35 9.71 7.63 4.39
N ARG A 36 9.64 8.89 3.96
CA ARG A 36 9.74 10.05 4.85
C ARG A 36 8.42 10.39 5.55
N VAL A 37 7.29 10.28 4.84
CA VAL A 37 5.98 10.75 5.34
C VAL A 37 4.88 9.69 5.34
N GLY A 38 5.18 8.47 4.89
CA GLY A 38 4.25 7.36 4.87
C GLY A 38 3.81 6.94 6.27
N ILE A 39 2.59 6.43 6.37
CA ILE A 39 1.98 5.98 7.63
C ILE A 39 1.73 4.47 7.53
N THR A 40 2.31 3.72 8.46
CA THR A 40 2.07 2.28 8.56
C THR A 40 0.68 2.02 9.12
N ILE A 41 -0.23 1.51 8.28
CA ILE A 41 -1.59 1.13 8.69
C ILE A 41 -1.71 -0.34 9.12
N TYR A 42 -0.74 -1.17 8.70
CA TYR A 42 -0.68 -2.59 9.04
C TYR A 42 0.78 -3.04 8.99
N GLU A 43 1.22 -3.72 10.04
CA GLU A 43 2.51 -4.41 10.08
C GLU A 43 2.24 -5.88 10.40
N LYS A 44 2.75 -6.78 9.56
CA LYS A 44 2.65 -8.21 9.85
C LYS A 44 3.54 -8.49 11.05
N ARG A 45 2.94 -8.80 12.19
CA ARG A 45 3.68 -9.19 13.38
C ARG A 45 4.49 -10.45 13.08
N CYS A 46 5.82 -10.30 13.00
CA CYS A 46 6.71 -11.45 13.06
C CYS A 46 6.64 -11.99 14.49
N PRO A 47 6.35 -13.29 14.70
CA PRO A 47 6.51 -13.89 16.01
C PRO A 47 8.00 -13.89 16.31
N SER A 48 8.44 -12.96 17.16
CA SER A 48 9.69 -13.09 17.90
C SER A 48 9.48 -14.29 18.82
N GLY A 49 10.33 -15.31 18.69
CA GLY A 49 10.21 -16.58 19.43
C GLY A 49 10.17 -16.42 20.94
#